data_AF-A0AA35Y0M9-F1
#
_entry.id   AF-A0AA35Y0M9-F1
#
_cell.length_a   1.000
_cell.length_b   1.000
_cell.length_c   1.000
_cell.angle_alpha   90.00
_cell.angle_beta   90.00
_cell.angle_gamma   90.00
#
_symmetry.space_group_name_H-M   'P 1'
#
loop_
_entity.id
_entity.type
_entity.pdbx_description
1 polymer ?
#
loop_
_entity_poly.entity_id
_entity_poly.type
_entity_poly.pdbx_seq_one_letter_code
_entity_poly.pdbx_strand_id
1 'polypeptide(L)'
;MSSIEKFAHLRVSLEAIKLATNNFDSSNYISKGGFGKVYKGELVHFGEKVMVAAKRLDTRFGQGTPEFWKEIMMLSRYRHENLVTLLGFCDEGDENILVYEYLPNLSLDMYISSSNLSWIQRLNICIGAARGLEYLHNPVGTIGYCDPLYMDTGFLTKESDVYSFGVVLFEILCGRLCVAKHDDNRRFLSKLAQSCYEKKKLQTIVLDCLQEQIYPDCLEIFSRIAYQCLRRERNERPRVAEIVKQLKHALKCQVEYMVEKEKTFIFKASFYAEVNLHMHDKLEQISTNVKEDLIIRPGDMSEEELKTYNGTDPRRPVLMAIKGQIYDVSSSRMFYGAGGTYGEWSGKDASRAIAKLSFEEEDLNSDLTGLGKIELEALDDWEIMFRSKYVKVGSIKDPKNVFFIK
;
A
#
# COMPACT_ATOMS: atom_id res chain seq x y z
N MET A 1 5.90 -44.66 11.46
CA MET A 1 6.69 -43.56 12.07
C MET A 1 5.72 -42.43 12.34
N SER A 2 5.63 -41.94 13.57
CA SER A 2 4.61 -40.96 13.94
C SER A 2 4.88 -39.64 13.19
N SER A 3 3.84 -38.94 12.73
CA SER A 3 3.96 -37.66 12.01
C SER A 3 4.73 -36.58 12.78
N ILE A 4 4.94 -36.78 14.08
CA ILE A 4 5.58 -35.84 15.01
C ILE A 4 7.11 -35.87 14.90
N GLU A 5 7.73 -37.04 14.65
CA GLU A 5 9.20 -37.15 14.53
C GLU A 5 9.73 -36.41 13.30
N LYS A 6 8.91 -36.31 12.25
CA LYS A 6 9.27 -35.65 10.98
C LYS A 6 9.62 -34.16 11.15
N PHE A 7 9.02 -33.49 12.12
CA PHE A 7 9.19 -32.04 12.32
C PHE A 7 10.08 -31.69 13.51
N ALA A 8 10.80 -32.67 14.08
CA ALA A 8 11.67 -32.43 15.23
C ALA A 8 12.72 -31.32 15.00
N HIS A 9 13.20 -31.17 13.76
CA HIS A 9 14.14 -30.13 13.36
C HIS A 9 13.57 -28.69 13.40
N LEU A 10 12.24 -28.54 13.47
CA LEU A 10 11.54 -27.25 13.59
C LEU A 10 11.15 -26.92 15.05
N ARG A 11 11.48 -27.80 16.01
CA ARG A 11 11.16 -27.56 17.41
C ARG A 11 12.04 -26.46 17.99
N VAL A 12 11.40 -25.53 18.69
CA VAL A 12 12.02 -24.46 19.45
C VAL A 12 11.61 -24.63 20.90
N SER A 13 12.55 -24.59 21.83
CA SER A 13 12.23 -24.76 23.25
C SER A 13 11.40 -23.58 23.78
N LEU A 14 10.53 -23.86 24.74
CA LEU A 14 9.71 -22.83 25.37
C LEU A 14 10.59 -21.77 26.05
N GLU A 15 11.70 -22.19 26.63
CA GLU A 15 12.65 -21.29 27.28
C GLU A 15 13.26 -20.29 26.29
N ALA A 16 13.64 -20.75 25.09
CA ALA A 16 14.15 -19.86 24.05
C ALA A 16 13.09 -18.85 23.60
N ILE A 17 11.84 -19.27 23.45
CA ILE A 17 10.72 -18.37 23.07
C ILE A 17 10.44 -17.36 24.19
N LYS A 18 10.46 -17.79 25.46
CA LYS A 18 10.31 -16.89 26.60
C LYS A 18 11.42 -15.85 26.63
N LEU A 19 12.68 -16.25 26.49
CA LEU A 19 13.80 -15.30 26.42
C LEU A 19 13.63 -14.32 25.25
N ALA A 20 13.29 -14.82 24.06
CA ALA A 20 13.09 -14.01 22.86
C ALA A 20 11.97 -12.96 23.01
N THR A 21 10.89 -13.31 23.71
CA THR A 21 9.68 -12.47 23.86
C THR A 21 9.64 -11.71 25.18
N ASN A 22 10.72 -11.75 25.97
CA ASN A 22 10.74 -11.24 27.35
C ASN A 22 9.58 -11.79 28.20
N ASN A 23 9.42 -13.11 28.20
CA ASN A 23 8.35 -13.85 28.85
C ASN A 23 6.93 -13.39 28.42
N PHE A 24 6.74 -13.17 27.12
CA PHE A 24 5.47 -12.68 26.54
C PHE A 24 5.00 -11.34 27.12
N ASP A 25 5.95 -10.43 27.37
CA ASP A 25 5.66 -9.10 27.92
C ASP A 25 4.70 -8.30 27.02
N SER A 26 3.91 -7.42 27.63
CA SER A 26 2.94 -6.59 26.91
C SER A 26 3.58 -5.60 25.94
N SER A 27 4.84 -5.19 26.16
CA SER A 27 5.61 -4.36 25.23
C SER A 27 5.93 -5.08 23.91
N ASN A 28 5.95 -6.40 23.92
CA ASN A 28 6.19 -7.25 22.75
C ASN A 28 4.89 -7.73 22.09
N TYR A 29 3.72 -7.37 22.62
CA TYR A 29 2.44 -7.77 22.05
C TYR A 29 2.21 -7.09 20.68
N ILE A 30 1.90 -7.90 19.66
CA ILE A 30 1.56 -7.43 18.32
C ILE A 30 0.04 -7.37 18.17
N SER A 31 -0.63 -8.49 18.38
CA SER A 31 -2.07 -8.62 18.13
C SER A 31 -2.68 -9.85 18.81
N LYS A 32 -4.00 -9.91 18.81
CA LYS A 32 -4.79 -11.07 19.24
C LYS A 32 -5.64 -11.52 18.06
N GLY A 33 -5.33 -12.71 17.54
CA GLY A 33 -6.14 -13.36 16.51
C GLY A 33 -7.23 -14.24 17.12
N GLY A 34 -8.01 -14.90 16.26
CA GLY A 34 -9.07 -15.84 16.68
C GLY A 34 -8.57 -17.04 17.48
N PHE A 35 -7.28 -17.37 17.38
CA PHE A 35 -6.70 -18.59 17.96
C PHE A 35 -5.63 -18.33 19.03
N GLY A 36 -5.33 -17.08 19.38
CA GLY A 36 -4.27 -16.78 20.33
C GLY A 36 -3.71 -15.37 20.25
N LYS A 37 -2.69 -15.11 21.07
CA LYS A 37 -1.95 -13.84 21.11
C LYS A 37 -0.64 -13.98 20.35
N VAL A 38 -0.22 -12.92 19.66
CA VAL A 38 1.02 -12.88 18.88
C VAL A 38 1.98 -11.89 19.52
N TYR A 39 3.22 -12.32 19.73
CA TYR A 39 4.28 -11.53 20.33
C TYR A 39 5.49 -11.42 19.40
N LYS A 40 6.13 -10.26 19.37
CA LYS A 40 7.42 -10.03 18.74
C LYS A 40 8.53 -10.58 19.63
N GLY A 41 9.59 -11.13 19.04
CA GLY A 41 10.79 -11.48 19.78
C GLY A 41 12.02 -11.62 18.89
N GLU A 42 13.20 -11.62 19.50
CA GLU A 42 14.46 -11.94 18.82
C GLU A 42 14.91 -13.35 19.23
N LEU A 43 14.87 -14.29 18.29
CA LEU A 43 15.20 -15.69 18.53
C LEU A 43 16.53 -16.03 17.87
N VAL A 44 17.37 -16.83 18.54
CA VAL A 44 18.52 -17.45 17.90
C VAL A 44 18.06 -18.68 17.15
N HIS A 45 18.04 -18.61 15.81
CA HIS A 45 17.63 -19.68 14.92
C HIS A 45 18.81 -20.06 14.02
N PHE A 46 19.23 -21.33 14.06
CA PHE A 46 20.43 -21.83 13.36
C PHE A 46 21.72 -21.00 13.58
N GLY A 47 21.87 -20.42 14.78
CA GLY A 47 23.03 -19.62 15.16
C GLY A 47 22.94 -18.13 14.81
N GLU A 48 21.87 -17.71 14.12
CA GLU A 48 21.63 -16.31 13.76
C GLU A 48 20.49 -15.72 14.57
N LYS A 49 20.61 -14.44 14.93
CA LYS A 49 19.53 -13.70 15.57
C LYS A 49 18.52 -13.26 14.52
N VAL A 50 17.30 -13.77 14.62
CA VAL A 50 16.20 -13.44 13.72
C VAL A 50 15.02 -12.87 14.49
N MET A 51 14.39 -11.86 13.90
CA MET A 51 13.14 -11.31 14.41
C MET A 51 11.98 -12.25 14.08
N VAL A 52 11.21 -12.62 15.09
CA VAL A 52 10.12 -13.60 14.97
C VAL A 52 8.81 -13.06 15.50
N ALA A 53 7.72 -13.65 15.00
CA ALA A 53 6.37 -13.52 15.56
C ALA A 53 5.96 -14.85 16.19
N ALA A 54 5.83 -14.88 17.52
CA ALA A 54 5.40 -16.04 18.30
C ALA A 54 3.89 -15.99 18.56
N LYS A 55 3.12 -16.82 17.86
CA LYS A 55 1.67 -17.00 18.04
C LYS A 55 1.42 -18.07 19.09
N ARG A 56 1.13 -17.64 20.32
CA ARG A 56 0.80 -18.49 21.45
C ARG A 56 -0.69 -18.80 21.44
N LEU A 57 -1.03 -20.06 21.17
CA LEU A 57 -2.42 -20.50 21.01
C LEU A 57 -3.12 -20.66 22.35
N ASP A 58 -4.42 -20.37 22.38
CA ASP A 58 -5.25 -20.58 23.58
C ASP A 58 -5.79 -22.02 23.61
N THR A 59 -5.23 -22.87 24.46
CA THR A 59 -5.58 -24.30 24.56
C THR A 59 -6.79 -24.57 25.48
N ARG A 60 -7.31 -23.55 26.18
CA ARG A 60 -8.29 -23.68 27.27
C ARG A 60 -9.65 -24.29 26.87
N PHE A 61 -9.94 -24.42 25.58
CA PHE A 61 -11.20 -24.99 25.08
C PHE A 61 -11.02 -26.17 24.10
N GLY A 62 -9.82 -26.75 23.98
CA GLY A 62 -9.56 -27.89 23.10
C GLY A 62 -9.65 -27.60 21.58
N GLN A 63 -10.00 -26.37 21.19
CA GLN A 63 -10.18 -25.89 19.81
C GLN A 63 -8.89 -25.43 19.09
N GLY A 64 -7.71 -25.85 19.57
CA GLY A 64 -6.43 -25.38 19.02
C GLY A 64 -5.48 -26.48 18.55
N THR A 65 -5.62 -27.71 19.02
CA THR A 65 -4.66 -28.79 18.73
C THR A 65 -4.73 -29.28 17.27
N PRO A 66 -5.92 -29.50 16.67
CA PRO A 66 -6.01 -29.81 15.23
C PRO A 66 -5.48 -28.68 14.33
N GLU A 67 -5.80 -27.44 14.65
CA GLU A 67 -5.40 -26.23 13.92
C GLU A 67 -3.88 -26.04 13.98
N PHE A 68 -3.29 -26.23 15.16
CA PHE A 68 -1.84 -26.19 15.39
C PHE A 68 -1.09 -27.17 14.50
N TRP A 69 -1.46 -28.45 14.54
CA TRP A 69 -0.80 -29.48 13.73
C TRP A 69 -1.07 -29.31 12.23
N LYS A 70 -2.26 -28.82 11.85
CA LYS A 70 -2.57 -28.50 10.45
C LYS A 70 -1.67 -27.38 9.94
N GLU A 71 -1.51 -26.29 10.69
CA GLU A 71 -0.63 -25.17 10.31
C GLU A 71 0.83 -25.65 10.18
N ILE A 72 1.35 -26.45 11.13
CA ILE A 72 2.70 -27.04 11.05
C ILE A 72 2.85 -27.90 9.80
N MET A 73 1.91 -28.82 9.56
CA MET A 73 1.98 -29.76 8.43
C MET A 73 1.96 -29.04 7.09
N MET A 74 1.19 -27.95 6.98
CA MET A 74 1.10 -27.14 5.76
C MET A 74 2.35 -26.27 5.59
N LEU A 75 2.63 -25.37 6.54
CA LEU A 75 3.65 -24.33 6.36
C LEU A 75 5.09 -24.85 6.42
N SER A 76 5.32 -26.04 6.98
CA SER A 76 6.64 -26.71 6.88
C SER A 76 6.95 -27.24 5.47
N ARG A 77 5.92 -27.44 4.62
CA ARG A 77 6.06 -28.05 3.28
C ARG A 77 5.96 -27.05 2.14
N TYR A 78 5.28 -25.94 2.37
CA TYR A 78 4.96 -24.93 1.37
C TYR A 78 5.80 -23.67 1.62
N ARG A 79 6.62 -23.28 0.64
CA ARG A 79 7.42 -22.05 0.68
C ARG A 79 7.14 -21.22 -0.56
N HIS A 80 6.74 -19.97 -0.37
CA HIS A 80 6.38 -19.07 -1.45
C HIS A 80 6.54 -17.61 -0.99
N GLU A 81 6.92 -16.71 -1.90
CA GLU A 81 7.14 -15.26 -1.62
C GLU A 81 5.92 -14.55 -1.01
N ASN A 82 4.73 -15.11 -1.21
CA ASN A 82 3.46 -14.55 -0.72
C ASN A 82 2.80 -15.40 0.37
N LEU A 83 3.58 -16.26 1.03
CA LEU A 83 3.16 -17.01 2.21
C LEU A 83 4.09 -16.73 3.37
N VAL A 84 3.52 -16.59 4.56
CA VAL A 84 4.32 -16.44 5.78
C VAL A 84 5.11 -17.71 6.05
N THR A 85 6.39 -17.56 6.33
CA THR A 85 7.29 -18.68 6.62
C THR A 85 7.18 -19.10 8.08
N LEU A 86 6.87 -20.37 8.31
CA LEU A 86 6.99 -21.00 9.61
C LEU A 86 8.48 -21.33 9.87
N LEU A 87 9.05 -20.70 10.90
CA LEU A 87 10.43 -20.93 11.33
C LEU A 87 10.52 -22.08 12.33
N GLY A 88 9.47 -22.27 13.14
CA GLY A 88 9.43 -23.36 14.10
C GLY A 88 8.14 -23.42 14.90
N PHE A 89 8.10 -24.36 15.84
CA PHE A 89 6.99 -24.51 16.77
C PHE A 89 7.48 -25.00 18.14
N CYS A 90 6.66 -24.80 19.16
CA CYS A 90 6.84 -25.34 20.50
C CYS A 90 5.57 -26.09 20.91
N ASP A 91 5.74 -27.33 21.35
CA ASP A 91 4.73 -28.25 21.89
C ASP A 91 5.12 -28.75 23.30
N GLU A 92 5.86 -27.94 24.07
CA GLU A 92 6.33 -28.27 25.42
C GLU A 92 5.27 -27.99 26.50
N GLY A 93 4.94 -29.01 27.30
CA GLY A 93 3.93 -28.90 28.36
C GLY A 93 2.53 -28.65 27.79
N ASP A 94 1.85 -27.63 28.32
CA ASP A 94 0.53 -27.20 27.83
C ASP A 94 0.59 -26.04 26.81
N GLU A 95 1.80 -25.71 26.33
CA GLU A 95 2.05 -24.60 25.41
C GLU A 95 2.11 -25.06 23.96
N ASN A 96 1.20 -24.53 23.13
CA ASN A 96 1.27 -24.64 21.67
C ASN A 96 1.60 -23.28 21.08
N ILE A 97 2.82 -23.13 20.54
CA ILE A 97 3.31 -21.86 19.99
C ILE A 97 3.83 -22.08 18.58
N LEU A 98 3.35 -21.27 17.64
CA LEU A 98 3.87 -21.22 16.27
C LEU A 98 4.79 -20.02 16.13
N VAL A 99 5.99 -20.22 15.58
CA VAL A 99 7.01 -19.19 15.41
C VAL A 99 7.18 -18.91 13.92
N TYR A 100 6.85 -17.69 13.50
CA TYR A 100 6.96 -17.22 12.12
C TYR A 100 8.04 -16.16 11.99
N GLU A 101 8.42 -15.87 10.75
CA GLU A 101 9.12 -14.63 10.43
C GLU A 101 8.30 -13.40 10.88
N TYR A 102 8.99 -12.38 11.38
CA TYR A 102 8.34 -11.13 11.73
C TYR A 102 8.14 -10.24 10.49
N LEU A 103 6.89 -9.90 10.20
CA LEU A 103 6.52 -8.97 9.12
C LEU A 103 6.27 -7.56 9.70
N PRO A 104 7.10 -6.54 9.37
CA PRO A 104 7.05 -5.23 10.02
C PRO A 104 5.79 -4.42 9.67
N ASN A 105 5.21 -4.67 8.50
CA ASN A 105 4.01 -3.98 8.03
C ASN A 105 2.70 -4.65 8.49
N LEU A 106 2.78 -5.58 9.46
CA LEU A 106 1.62 -6.21 10.10
C LEU A 106 0.58 -6.75 9.09
N SER A 107 -0.69 -6.81 9.48
CA SER A 107 -1.79 -7.39 8.69
C SER A 107 -2.56 -6.31 7.92
N LEU A 108 -3.11 -6.71 6.76
CA LEU A 108 -3.79 -5.81 5.82
C LEU A 108 -5.03 -5.10 6.40
N ASP A 109 -5.72 -5.73 7.34
CA ASP A 109 -6.91 -5.18 8.02
C ASP A 109 -6.60 -3.87 8.75
N MET A 110 -5.35 -3.65 9.17
CA MET A 110 -4.91 -2.39 9.79
C MET A 110 -4.87 -1.20 8.81
N TYR A 111 -4.78 -1.47 7.50
CA TYR A 111 -4.56 -0.44 6.48
C TYR A 111 -5.76 -0.24 5.57
N ILE A 112 -6.64 -1.24 5.47
CA ILE A 112 -7.66 -1.33 4.41
C ILE A 112 -8.60 -0.11 4.37
N SER A 113 -8.94 0.45 5.53
CA SER A 113 -9.83 1.61 5.67
C SER A 113 -9.13 2.97 5.60
N SER A 114 -7.82 3.01 5.45
CA SER A 114 -7.03 4.24 5.42
C SER A 114 -6.53 4.59 4.01
N SER A 115 -6.17 5.84 3.78
CA SER A 115 -5.49 6.30 2.55
C SER A 115 -3.99 5.93 2.52
N ASN A 116 -3.47 5.20 3.53
CA ASN A 116 -2.06 4.85 3.63
C ASN A 116 -1.59 3.88 2.53
N LEU A 117 -2.52 3.19 1.86
CA LEU A 117 -2.24 2.35 0.70
C LEU A 117 -2.85 2.96 -0.56
N SER A 118 -1.98 3.36 -1.49
CA SER A 118 -2.37 3.74 -2.85
C SER A 118 -3.04 2.59 -3.58
N TRP A 119 -3.80 2.92 -4.63
CA TRP A 119 -4.43 1.90 -5.47
C TRP A 119 -3.42 0.90 -6.08
N ILE A 120 -2.23 1.35 -6.51
CA ILE A 120 -1.18 0.48 -7.03
C ILE A 120 -0.68 -0.50 -5.96
N GLN A 121 -0.44 -0.02 -4.73
CA GLN A 121 -0.04 -0.90 -3.63
C GLN A 121 -1.12 -1.94 -3.33
N ARG A 122 -2.40 -1.55 -3.34
CA ARG A 122 -3.53 -2.46 -3.17
C ARG A 122 -3.60 -3.53 -4.26
N LEU A 123 -3.38 -3.16 -5.53
CA LEU A 123 -3.28 -4.11 -6.65
C LEU A 123 -2.13 -5.10 -6.48
N ASN A 124 -0.94 -4.62 -6.08
CA ASN A 124 0.21 -5.49 -5.82
C ASN A 124 -0.05 -6.47 -4.67
N ILE A 125 -0.72 -6.03 -3.61
CA ILE A 125 -1.15 -6.90 -2.50
C ILE A 125 -2.14 -7.96 -3.00
N CYS A 126 -3.12 -7.59 -3.84
CA CYS A 126 -4.06 -8.55 -4.43
C CYS A 126 -3.35 -9.60 -5.29
N ILE A 127 -2.39 -9.16 -6.13
CA ILE A 127 -1.60 -10.04 -6.98
C ILE A 127 -0.78 -11.01 -6.12
N GLY A 128 -0.12 -10.52 -5.07
CA GLY A 128 0.65 -11.37 -4.15
C GLY A 128 -0.25 -12.41 -3.46
N ALA A 129 -1.38 -11.98 -2.91
CA ALA A 129 -2.35 -12.89 -2.29
C ALA A 129 -2.88 -13.94 -3.28
N ALA A 130 -3.19 -13.55 -4.53
CA ALA A 130 -3.64 -14.48 -5.56
C ALA A 130 -2.57 -15.52 -5.92
N ARG A 131 -1.29 -15.12 -6.03
CA ARG A 131 -0.17 -16.07 -6.27
C ARG A 131 0.02 -17.03 -5.11
N GLY A 132 -0.02 -16.52 -3.87
CA GLY A 132 0.05 -17.36 -2.67
C GLY A 132 -1.09 -18.38 -2.62
N LEU A 133 -2.30 -17.97 -3.04
CA LEU A 133 -3.46 -18.85 -3.09
C LEU A 133 -3.36 -19.89 -4.21
N GLU A 134 -2.91 -19.50 -5.40
CA GLU A 134 -2.63 -20.39 -6.53
C GLU A 134 -1.69 -21.53 -6.13
N TYR A 135 -0.75 -21.24 -5.23
CA TYR A 135 0.23 -22.18 -4.72
C TYR A 135 -0.31 -23.12 -3.63
N LEU A 136 -1.28 -22.68 -2.81
CA LEU A 136 -1.67 -23.40 -1.57
C LEU A 136 -2.76 -24.47 -1.70
N HIS A 137 -3.80 -24.23 -2.50
CA HIS A 137 -5.01 -25.09 -2.65
C HIS A 137 -5.30 -26.10 -1.50
N ASN A 138 -5.61 -25.61 -0.28
CA ASN A 138 -6.21 -26.43 0.79
C ASN A 138 -6.99 -25.56 1.81
N PRO A 139 -8.25 -25.87 2.17
CA PRO A 139 -9.18 -24.84 2.62
C PRO A 139 -9.58 -24.92 4.12
N VAL A 140 -9.93 -23.77 4.72
CA VAL A 140 -10.62 -23.57 6.03
C VAL A 140 -11.47 -22.29 5.96
N GLY A 141 -12.65 -22.26 6.59
CA GLY A 141 -13.61 -21.15 6.47
C GLY A 141 -13.67 -20.19 7.67
N THR A 142 -13.86 -18.90 7.37
CA THR A 142 -14.22 -17.83 8.32
C THR A 142 -15.58 -17.23 7.89
N ILE A 143 -16.48 -16.97 8.85
CA ILE A 143 -17.81 -16.39 8.59
C ILE A 143 -17.66 -15.07 7.81
N GLY A 144 -18.38 -14.93 6.69
CA GLY A 144 -18.28 -13.80 5.76
C GLY A 144 -17.46 -14.10 4.50
N TYR A 145 -16.47 -14.99 4.61
CA TYR A 145 -15.64 -15.47 3.49
C TYR A 145 -16.08 -16.83 2.97
N CYS A 146 -16.87 -17.59 3.74
CA CYS A 146 -17.29 -18.94 3.36
C CYS A 146 -18.10 -18.95 2.06
N ASP A 147 -17.70 -19.83 1.14
CA ASP A 147 -18.46 -20.19 -0.06
C ASP A 147 -19.88 -20.67 0.32
N PRO A 148 -20.95 -20.01 -0.17
CA PRO A 148 -22.33 -20.41 0.11
C PRO A 148 -22.62 -21.85 -0.29
N LEU A 149 -22.02 -22.34 -1.39
CA LEU A 149 -22.25 -23.71 -1.84
C LEU A 149 -21.51 -24.71 -0.94
N TYR A 150 -20.35 -24.34 -0.37
CA TYR A 150 -19.73 -25.15 0.69
C TYR A 150 -20.60 -25.19 1.95
N MET A 151 -21.17 -24.06 2.36
CA MET A 151 -22.08 -24.01 3.52
C MET A 151 -23.33 -24.88 3.30
N ASP A 152 -23.90 -24.87 2.10
CA ASP A 152 -25.11 -25.62 1.78
C ASP A 152 -24.83 -27.12 1.60
N THR A 153 -23.70 -27.48 1.01
CA THR A 153 -23.43 -28.87 0.57
C THR A 153 -22.42 -29.62 1.44
N GLY A 154 -21.65 -28.91 2.27
CA GLY A 154 -20.51 -29.46 3.01
C GLY A 154 -19.29 -29.81 2.15
N PHE A 155 -19.38 -29.71 0.83
CA PHE A 155 -18.28 -30.05 -0.07
C PHE A 155 -17.36 -28.85 -0.31
N LEU A 156 -16.13 -28.98 0.15
CA LEU A 156 -15.11 -27.95 0.05
C LEU A 156 -14.23 -28.17 -1.18
N THR A 157 -13.92 -27.11 -1.91
CA THR A 157 -13.19 -27.18 -3.18
C THR A 157 -12.23 -26.01 -3.34
N LYS A 158 -11.29 -26.08 -4.30
CA LYS A 158 -10.43 -24.93 -4.64
C LYS A 158 -11.23 -23.71 -5.10
N GLU A 159 -12.41 -23.93 -5.70
CA GLU A 159 -13.32 -22.85 -6.08
C GLU A 159 -13.93 -22.15 -4.86
N SER A 160 -13.96 -22.80 -3.70
CA SER A 160 -14.38 -22.18 -2.43
C SER A 160 -13.36 -21.14 -1.97
N ASP A 161 -12.06 -21.38 -2.18
CA ASP A 161 -11.01 -20.39 -1.94
C ASP A 161 -11.12 -19.19 -2.89
N VAL A 162 -11.47 -19.44 -4.17
CA VAL A 162 -11.73 -18.36 -5.15
C VAL A 162 -12.87 -17.46 -4.68
N TYR A 163 -13.93 -18.03 -4.09
CA TYR A 163 -15.01 -17.22 -3.51
C TYR A 163 -14.51 -16.35 -2.37
N SER A 164 -13.78 -16.93 -1.41
CA SER A 164 -13.19 -16.17 -0.30
C SER A 164 -12.27 -15.06 -0.79
N PHE A 165 -11.48 -15.31 -1.84
CA PHE A 165 -10.64 -14.30 -2.49
C PHE A 165 -11.47 -13.16 -3.11
N GLY A 166 -12.61 -13.48 -3.73
CA GLY A 166 -13.55 -12.48 -4.23
C GLY A 166 -14.04 -11.52 -3.13
N VAL A 167 -14.25 -12.02 -1.92
CA VAL A 167 -14.61 -11.19 -0.76
C VAL A 167 -13.47 -10.22 -0.43
N VAL A 168 -12.24 -10.72 -0.36
CA VAL A 168 -11.04 -9.91 -0.07
C VAL A 168 -10.85 -8.81 -1.13
N LEU A 169 -11.05 -9.11 -2.41
CA LEU A 169 -10.99 -8.10 -3.48
C LEU A 169 -11.98 -6.95 -3.23
N PHE A 170 -13.21 -7.27 -2.82
CA PHE A 170 -14.18 -6.22 -2.47
C PHE A 170 -13.85 -5.50 -1.17
N GLU A 171 -13.26 -6.15 -0.17
CA GLU A 171 -12.79 -5.47 1.04
C GLU A 171 -11.74 -4.40 0.68
N ILE A 172 -10.82 -4.75 -0.23
CA ILE A 172 -9.75 -3.86 -0.69
C ILE A 172 -10.30 -2.66 -1.46
N LEU A 173 -11.31 -2.89 -2.32
CA LEU A 173 -11.96 -1.85 -3.12
C LEU A 173 -12.86 -0.94 -2.28
N CYS A 174 -13.55 -1.50 -1.29
CA CYS A 174 -14.52 -0.77 -0.47
C CYS A 174 -13.91 -0.19 0.82
N GLY A 175 -12.68 -0.58 1.16
CA GLY A 175 -12.02 -0.16 2.41
C GLY A 175 -12.72 -0.64 3.67
N ARG A 176 -13.43 -1.78 3.60
CA ARG A 176 -14.36 -2.25 4.62
C ARG A 176 -14.23 -3.75 4.82
N LEU A 177 -14.33 -4.21 6.07
CA LEU A 177 -14.33 -5.63 6.41
C LEU A 177 -15.57 -6.39 5.91
N CYS A 178 -15.41 -7.68 5.65
CA CYS A 178 -16.41 -8.57 5.06
C CYS A 178 -17.72 -8.67 5.87
N VAL A 179 -17.66 -8.47 7.18
CA VAL A 179 -18.81 -8.42 8.09
C VAL A 179 -18.83 -7.09 8.82
N ALA A 180 -19.95 -6.39 8.73
CA ALA A 180 -20.19 -5.15 9.45
C ALA A 180 -21.33 -5.29 10.47
N LYS A 181 -21.40 -4.33 11.40
CA LYS A 181 -22.48 -4.25 12.40
C LYS A 181 -23.76 -3.65 11.78
N HIS A 182 -24.41 -4.42 10.90
CA HIS A 182 -25.77 -4.12 10.42
C HIS A 182 -26.65 -5.36 10.55
N ASP A 183 -27.96 -5.13 10.66
CA ASP A 183 -28.96 -6.20 10.79
C ASP A 183 -29.62 -6.59 9.44
N ASP A 184 -29.16 -6.01 8.33
CA ASP A 184 -29.71 -6.24 6.99
C ASP A 184 -28.67 -6.80 6.00
N ASN A 185 -29.02 -6.83 4.71
CA ASN A 185 -28.14 -7.35 3.64
C ASN A 185 -26.81 -6.58 3.50
N ARG A 186 -26.65 -5.41 4.11
CA ARG A 186 -25.38 -4.66 4.19
C ARG A 186 -24.42 -5.25 5.23
N ARG A 187 -24.89 -6.19 6.05
CA ARG A 187 -24.06 -6.92 7.02
C ARG A 187 -22.90 -7.64 6.35
N PHE A 188 -23.17 -8.31 5.22
CA PHE A 188 -22.18 -9.08 4.48
C PHE A 188 -21.75 -8.32 3.23
N LEU A 189 -20.47 -7.99 3.13
CA LEU A 189 -19.93 -7.24 2.01
C LEU A 189 -20.14 -7.95 0.68
N SER A 190 -20.02 -9.28 0.65
CA SER A 190 -20.25 -10.10 -0.54
C SER A 190 -21.64 -9.86 -1.16
N LYS A 191 -22.70 -9.91 -0.35
CA LYS A 191 -24.07 -9.66 -0.81
C LYS A 191 -24.30 -8.22 -1.25
N LEU A 192 -23.75 -7.26 -0.48
CA LEU A 192 -23.84 -5.85 -0.83
C LEU A 192 -23.13 -5.55 -2.16
N ALA A 193 -21.92 -6.06 -2.33
CA ALA A 193 -21.10 -5.88 -3.52
C ALA A 193 -21.76 -6.49 -4.77
N GLN A 194 -22.30 -7.70 -4.68
CA GLN A 194 -23.05 -8.33 -5.78
C GLN A 194 -24.26 -7.47 -6.20
N SER A 195 -25.08 -7.05 -5.23
CA SER A 195 -26.25 -6.18 -5.48
C SER A 195 -25.86 -4.85 -6.12
N CYS A 196 -24.78 -4.22 -5.65
CA CYS A 196 -24.25 -2.98 -6.23
C CYS A 196 -23.69 -3.20 -7.64
N TYR A 197 -22.96 -4.30 -7.88
CA TYR A 197 -22.44 -4.66 -9.20
C TYR A 197 -23.57 -4.83 -10.22
N GLU A 198 -24.57 -5.67 -9.90
CA GLU A 198 -25.72 -5.96 -10.77
C GLU A 198 -26.54 -4.70 -11.06
N LYS A 199 -26.66 -3.78 -10.09
CA LYS A 199 -27.40 -2.53 -10.24
C LYS A 199 -26.58 -1.38 -10.83
N LYS A 200 -25.32 -1.60 -11.20
CA LYS A 200 -24.38 -0.55 -11.67
C LYS A 200 -24.24 0.62 -10.66
N LYS A 201 -24.13 0.26 -9.38
CA LYS A 201 -24.01 1.17 -8.22
C LYS A 201 -22.74 0.90 -7.40
N LEU A 202 -21.67 0.41 -8.01
CA LEU A 202 -20.41 0.13 -7.31
C LEU A 202 -19.75 1.36 -6.70
N GLN A 203 -19.82 2.50 -7.39
CA GLN A 203 -19.36 3.80 -6.92
C GLN A 203 -19.90 4.18 -5.54
N THR A 204 -21.05 3.65 -5.11
CA THR A 204 -21.61 3.95 -3.79
C THR A 204 -20.94 3.17 -2.65
N ILE A 205 -20.10 2.18 -2.97
CA ILE A 205 -19.41 1.33 -2.00
C ILE A 205 -17.89 1.37 -2.16
N VAL A 206 -17.36 1.90 -3.26
CA VAL A 206 -15.92 2.14 -3.44
C VAL A 206 -15.45 3.17 -2.41
N LEU A 207 -14.32 2.89 -1.76
CA LEU A 207 -13.73 3.79 -0.77
C LEU A 207 -13.48 5.18 -1.40
N ASP A 208 -14.01 6.24 -0.78
CA ASP A 208 -14.01 7.60 -1.35
C ASP A 208 -12.61 8.06 -1.80
N CYS A 209 -11.58 7.81 -1.00
CA CYS A 209 -10.20 8.22 -1.35
C CYS A 209 -9.62 7.48 -2.56
N LEU A 210 -10.22 6.36 -2.98
CA LEU A 210 -9.83 5.62 -4.17
C LEU A 210 -10.58 6.08 -5.42
N GLN A 211 -11.74 6.73 -5.30
CA GLN A 211 -12.55 7.12 -6.45
C GLN A 211 -11.81 8.05 -7.42
N GLU A 212 -10.95 8.93 -6.89
CA GLU A 212 -10.13 9.85 -7.69
C GLU A 212 -8.80 9.23 -8.18
N GLN A 213 -8.41 8.07 -7.62
CA GLN A 213 -7.17 7.38 -7.96
C GLN A 213 -7.35 6.33 -9.06
N ILE A 214 -8.50 5.65 -9.07
CA ILE A 214 -8.73 4.49 -9.94
C ILE A 214 -9.14 4.95 -11.34
N TYR A 215 -8.42 4.45 -12.35
CA TYR A 215 -8.82 4.60 -13.75
C TYR A 215 -10.10 3.80 -14.03
N PRO A 216 -11.13 4.36 -14.69
CA PRO A 216 -12.42 3.68 -14.90
C PRO A 216 -12.33 2.28 -15.50
N ASP A 217 -11.48 2.05 -16.51
CA ASP A 217 -11.34 0.71 -17.10
C ASP A 217 -10.67 -0.28 -16.14
N CYS A 218 -9.73 0.21 -15.32
CA CYS A 218 -9.14 -0.59 -14.24
C CYS A 218 -10.20 -0.97 -13.21
N LEU A 219 -11.09 -0.04 -12.83
CA LEU A 219 -12.20 -0.32 -11.91
C LEU A 219 -13.15 -1.37 -12.49
N GLU A 220 -13.48 -1.27 -13.77
CA GLU A 220 -14.36 -2.23 -14.46
C GLU A 220 -13.73 -3.63 -14.48
N ILE A 221 -12.46 -3.76 -14.88
CA ILE A 221 -11.75 -5.05 -14.89
C ILE A 221 -11.69 -5.65 -13.48
N PHE A 222 -11.28 -4.84 -12.49
CA PHE A 222 -11.10 -5.28 -11.12
C PHE A 222 -12.43 -5.71 -10.47
N SER A 223 -13.47 -4.90 -10.63
CA SER A 223 -14.78 -5.22 -10.04
C SER A 223 -15.46 -6.40 -10.74
N ARG A 224 -15.27 -6.55 -12.06
CA ARG A 224 -15.78 -7.70 -12.82
C ARG A 224 -15.14 -9.00 -12.36
N ILE A 225 -13.81 -9.07 -12.21
CA ILE A 225 -13.14 -10.28 -11.73
C ILE A 225 -13.55 -10.59 -10.28
N ALA A 226 -13.66 -9.57 -9.42
CA ALA A 226 -14.11 -9.75 -8.04
C ALA A 226 -15.55 -10.30 -7.98
N TYR A 227 -16.45 -9.76 -8.81
CA TYR A 227 -17.83 -10.26 -8.92
C TYR A 227 -17.89 -11.70 -9.46
N GLN A 228 -17.09 -12.04 -10.48
CA GLN A 228 -17.00 -13.40 -11.01
C GLN A 228 -16.52 -14.41 -9.97
N CYS A 229 -15.60 -14.01 -9.07
CA CYS A 229 -15.18 -14.86 -7.96
C CYS A 229 -16.33 -15.18 -6.99
N LEU A 230 -17.28 -14.25 -6.82
CA LEU A 230 -18.44 -14.42 -5.94
C LEU A 230 -19.61 -15.20 -6.55
N ARG A 231 -19.48 -15.75 -7.77
CA ARG A 231 -20.56 -16.53 -8.40
C ARG A 231 -20.93 -17.75 -7.55
N ARG A 232 -22.23 -18.05 -7.48
CA ARG A 232 -22.73 -19.20 -6.70
C ARG A 232 -22.22 -20.52 -7.30
N GLU A 233 -22.37 -20.68 -8.61
CA GLU A 233 -21.94 -21.90 -9.31
C GLU A 233 -20.41 -21.93 -9.47
N ARG A 234 -19.79 -23.06 -9.11
CA ARG A 234 -18.33 -23.20 -9.08
C ARG A 234 -17.67 -23.07 -10.46
N ASN A 235 -18.35 -23.56 -11.50
CA ASN A 235 -17.86 -23.51 -12.88
C ASN A 235 -17.93 -22.11 -13.50
N GLU A 236 -18.69 -21.19 -12.91
CA GLU A 236 -18.73 -19.78 -13.32
C GLU A 236 -17.61 -18.95 -12.68
N ARG A 237 -16.93 -19.49 -11.65
CA ARG A 237 -15.81 -18.82 -11.00
C ARG A 237 -14.56 -18.96 -11.87
N PRO A 238 -13.75 -17.89 -11.99
CA PRO A 238 -12.53 -17.93 -12.79
C PRO A 238 -11.46 -18.80 -12.13
N ARG A 239 -10.54 -19.33 -12.95
CA ARG A 239 -9.33 -19.98 -12.45
C ARG A 239 -8.39 -18.94 -11.85
N VAL A 240 -7.62 -19.28 -10.82
CA VAL A 240 -6.69 -18.34 -10.18
C VAL A 240 -5.67 -17.75 -11.17
N ALA A 241 -5.13 -18.56 -12.09
CA ALA A 241 -4.26 -18.06 -13.17
C ALA A 241 -4.92 -16.95 -14.02
N GLU A 242 -6.23 -17.06 -14.27
CA GLU A 242 -6.99 -16.06 -15.02
C GLU A 242 -7.25 -14.80 -14.17
N ILE A 243 -7.49 -14.97 -12.87
CA ILE A 243 -7.56 -13.86 -11.91
C ILE A 243 -6.24 -13.07 -11.91
N VAL A 244 -5.10 -13.75 -11.77
CA VAL A 244 -3.77 -13.13 -11.79
C VAL A 244 -3.53 -12.39 -13.11
N LYS A 245 -3.88 -13.02 -14.24
CA LYS A 245 -3.75 -12.40 -15.57
C LYS A 245 -4.56 -11.12 -15.69
N GLN A 246 -5.82 -11.13 -15.26
CA GLN A 246 -6.69 -9.95 -15.34
C GLN A 246 -6.30 -8.85 -14.35
N LEU A 247 -5.84 -9.19 -13.14
CA LEU A 247 -5.30 -8.21 -12.20
C LEU A 247 -4.03 -7.55 -12.73
N LYS A 248 -3.12 -8.31 -13.37
CA LYS A 248 -1.96 -7.74 -14.07
C LYS A 248 -2.37 -6.82 -15.21
N HIS A 249 -3.43 -7.17 -15.96
CA HIS A 249 -3.96 -6.31 -17.01
C HIS A 249 -4.55 -5.01 -16.43
N ALA A 250 -5.32 -5.09 -15.34
CA ALA A 250 -5.84 -3.91 -14.64
C ALA A 250 -4.72 -2.98 -14.15
N LEU A 251 -3.66 -3.56 -13.56
CA LEU A 251 -2.46 -2.81 -13.15
C LEU A 251 -1.79 -2.12 -14.33
N LYS A 252 -1.62 -2.83 -15.46
CA LYS A 252 -1.04 -2.26 -16.67
C LYS A 252 -1.86 -1.07 -17.18
N CYS A 253 -3.17 -1.22 -17.33
CA CYS A 253 -4.06 -0.14 -17.77
C CYS A 253 -3.99 1.08 -16.82
N GLN A 254 -3.93 0.85 -15.51
CA GLN A 254 -3.80 1.92 -14.52
C GLN A 254 -2.47 2.68 -14.68
N VAL A 255 -1.35 1.97 -14.86
CA VAL A 255 -0.02 2.58 -15.05
C VAL A 255 0.03 3.35 -16.36
N GLU A 256 -0.48 2.79 -17.45
CA GLU A 256 -0.54 3.46 -18.75
C GLU A 256 -1.36 4.76 -18.68
N TYR A 257 -2.53 4.72 -18.03
CA TYR A 257 -3.33 5.92 -17.80
C TYR A 257 -2.59 6.97 -16.97
N MET A 258 -1.86 6.57 -15.93
CA MET A 258 -1.07 7.51 -15.13
C MET A 258 0.02 8.20 -15.96
N VAL A 259 0.72 7.44 -16.80
CA VAL A 259 1.73 7.98 -17.72
C VAL A 259 1.10 8.91 -18.76
N GLU A 260 -0.05 8.55 -19.33
CA GLU A 260 -0.77 9.41 -20.29
C GLU A 260 -1.33 10.68 -19.66
N LYS A 261 -1.86 10.58 -18.44
CA LYS A 261 -2.33 11.74 -17.67
C LYS A 261 -1.17 12.68 -17.38
N GLU A 262 0.01 12.15 -17.08
CA GLU A 262 1.24 12.92 -16.87
C GLU A 262 1.73 13.57 -18.17
N LYS A 263 1.76 12.84 -19.30
CA LYS A 263 2.08 13.41 -20.62
C LYS A 263 1.10 14.49 -21.05
N THR A 264 -0.19 14.29 -20.83
CA THR A 264 -1.24 15.27 -21.13
C THR A 264 -1.13 16.48 -20.21
N PHE A 265 -0.75 16.27 -18.96
CA PHE A 265 -0.47 17.34 -18.01
C PHE A 265 0.75 18.17 -18.45
N ILE A 266 1.85 17.52 -18.85
CA ILE A 266 3.04 18.17 -19.42
C ILE A 266 2.68 18.92 -20.70
N PHE A 267 1.96 18.29 -21.64
CA PHE A 267 1.56 18.93 -22.90
C PHE A 267 0.61 20.12 -22.67
N LYS A 268 -0.36 20.01 -21.75
CA LYS A 268 -1.20 21.14 -21.36
C LYS A 268 -0.37 22.23 -20.71
N ALA A 269 0.58 21.90 -19.83
CA ALA A 269 1.48 22.88 -19.24
C ALA A 269 2.31 23.61 -20.32
N SER A 270 2.86 22.89 -21.30
CA SER A 270 3.57 23.48 -22.45
C SER A 270 2.67 24.34 -23.33
N PHE A 271 1.43 23.90 -23.60
CA PHE A 271 0.44 24.69 -24.36
C PHE A 271 -0.02 25.94 -23.58
N TYR A 272 -0.24 25.84 -22.27
CA TYR A 272 -0.53 27.00 -21.42
C TYR A 272 0.67 27.94 -21.32
N ALA A 273 1.91 27.43 -21.36
CA ALA A 273 3.11 28.24 -21.46
C ALA A 273 3.18 28.99 -22.81
N GLU A 274 2.90 28.33 -23.93
CA GLU A 274 2.83 28.95 -25.27
C GLU A 274 1.71 30.01 -25.37
N VAL A 275 0.54 29.75 -24.77
CA VAL A 275 -0.57 30.71 -24.74
C VAL A 275 -0.30 31.87 -23.77
N ASN A 276 0.39 31.63 -22.64
CA ASN A 276 0.79 32.69 -21.71
C ASN A 276 1.90 33.59 -22.28
N LEU A 277 2.77 33.07 -23.15
CA LEU A 277 3.68 33.88 -23.99
C LEU A 277 2.92 34.88 -24.86
N HIS A 278 1.71 34.52 -25.31
CA HIS A 278 0.83 35.39 -26.10
C HIS A 278 -0.09 36.30 -25.26
N MET A 279 -0.32 35.98 -23.98
CA MET A 279 -1.12 36.78 -23.05
C MET A 279 -0.30 37.73 -22.16
N HIS A 280 1.03 37.59 -22.13
CA HIS A 280 1.92 38.44 -21.34
C HIS A 280 1.84 39.93 -21.72
N ASP A 281 1.43 40.26 -22.95
CA ASP A 281 1.18 41.65 -23.38
C ASP A 281 -0.15 42.24 -22.85
N LYS A 282 -1.01 41.44 -22.19
CA LYS A 282 -2.35 41.90 -21.75
C LYS A 282 -2.69 41.69 -20.27
N LEU A 283 -1.84 41.04 -19.47
CA LEU A 283 -2.18 40.68 -18.07
C LEU A 283 -1.33 41.34 -16.96
N GLU A 284 -0.70 42.49 -17.22
CA GLU A 284 -0.19 43.36 -16.15
C GLU A 284 -1.28 44.10 -15.35
N GLN A 285 -2.57 43.93 -15.68
CA GLN A 285 -3.65 44.73 -15.07
C GLN A 285 -4.63 44.01 -14.15
N ILE A 286 -4.52 42.70 -13.88
CA ILE A 286 -5.48 42.05 -12.96
C ILE A 286 -4.76 41.10 -12.00
N SER A 287 -4.17 41.69 -10.96
CA SER A 287 -3.99 41.01 -9.68
C SER A 287 -5.34 40.98 -8.96
N THR A 288 -5.83 39.79 -8.59
CA THR A 288 -6.22 39.44 -7.21
C THR A 288 -7.03 38.13 -7.10
N ASN A 289 -6.76 37.42 -6.00
CA ASN A 289 -7.63 36.54 -5.19
C ASN A 289 -7.93 35.10 -5.63
N VAL A 290 -7.25 34.12 -4.98
CA VAL A 290 -7.87 32.85 -4.52
C VAL A 290 -7.23 32.34 -3.20
N LYS A 291 -8.08 32.33 -2.16
CA LYS A 291 -8.20 31.44 -0.98
C LYS A 291 -6.97 31.12 -0.11
N GLU A 292 -6.87 31.89 0.98
CA GLU A 292 -6.44 31.39 2.28
C GLU A 292 -7.52 30.44 2.84
N ASP A 293 -7.15 29.20 3.17
CA ASP A 293 -7.53 28.57 4.43
C ASP A 293 -6.80 27.23 4.62
N LEU A 294 -6.23 27.05 5.83
CA LEU A 294 -5.49 25.89 6.36
C LEU A 294 -4.10 25.60 5.76
N ILE A 295 -3.15 26.51 5.99
CA ILE A 295 -1.73 26.30 5.73
C ILE A 295 -0.97 26.19 7.05
N ILE A 296 -0.34 25.03 7.30
CA ILE A 296 0.78 24.90 8.24
C ILE A 296 1.86 25.85 7.74
N ARG A 297 2.45 26.70 8.60
CA ARG A 297 3.47 27.69 8.22
C ARG A 297 4.89 27.20 8.53
N PRO A 298 5.53 26.37 7.70
CA PRO A 298 6.98 26.38 7.59
C PRO A 298 7.35 27.63 6.78
N GLY A 299 7.65 28.75 7.46
CA GLY A 299 8.17 29.95 6.82
C GLY A 299 9.58 29.73 6.25
N ASP A 300 10.37 30.80 6.14
CA ASP A 300 11.74 30.68 5.64
C ASP A 300 12.56 29.70 6.49
N MET A 301 13.34 28.84 5.83
CA MET A 301 14.11 27.77 6.49
C MET A 301 15.43 27.48 5.78
N SER A 302 16.36 26.86 6.49
CA SER A 302 17.62 26.37 5.92
C SER A 302 17.40 25.10 5.08
N GLU A 303 18.37 24.78 4.22
CA GLU A 303 18.36 23.51 3.47
C GLU A 303 18.31 22.28 4.42
N GLU A 304 18.97 22.34 5.58
CA GLU A 304 18.95 21.25 6.56
C GLU A 304 17.58 21.06 7.22
N GLU A 305 16.86 22.15 7.48
CA GLU A 305 15.48 22.08 7.97
C GLU A 305 14.55 21.50 6.89
N LEU A 306 14.74 21.90 5.63
CA LEU A 306 13.95 21.42 4.50
C LEU A 306 14.09 19.90 4.30
N LYS A 307 15.29 19.32 4.49
CA LYS A 307 15.53 17.87 4.37
C LYS A 307 14.61 17.02 5.23
N THR A 308 14.14 17.56 6.35
CA THR A 308 13.22 16.86 7.27
C THR A 308 11.79 16.72 6.72
N TYR A 309 11.49 17.33 5.58
CA TYR A 309 10.20 17.31 4.86
C TYR A 309 10.25 16.50 3.56
N ASN A 310 11.11 15.48 3.49
CA ASN A 310 11.28 14.57 2.36
C ASN A 310 10.10 13.58 2.13
N GLY A 311 9.06 13.65 2.96
CA GLY A 311 7.88 12.80 2.82
C GLY A 311 8.02 11.36 3.34
N THR A 312 9.09 11.03 4.07
CA THR A 312 9.21 9.72 4.76
C THR A 312 8.30 9.62 5.98
N ASP A 313 8.04 10.73 6.67
CA ASP A 313 7.04 10.80 7.73
C ASP A 313 5.65 11.12 7.12
N PRO A 314 4.68 10.19 7.17
CA PRO A 314 3.35 10.41 6.63
C PRO A 314 2.55 11.49 7.38
N ARG A 315 3.00 11.89 8.58
CA ARG A 315 2.34 12.92 9.41
C ARG A 315 2.84 14.33 9.12
N ARG A 316 3.97 14.49 8.42
CA ARG A 316 4.54 15.81 8.07
C ARG A 316 4.24 16.15 6.62
N PRO A 317 4.11 17.45 6.27
CA PRO A 317 3.95 17.85 4.87
C PRO A 317 5.16 17.44 4.05
N VAL A 318 4.97 17.28 2.74
CA VAL A 318 6.08 17.12 1.79
C VAL A 318 6.40 18.50 1.24
N LEU A 319 7.63 18.95 1.44
CA LEU A 319 8.09 20.25 0.96
C LEU A 319 9.20 20.07 -0.06
N MET A 320 9.26 20.95 -1.05
CA MET A 320 10.32 20.99 -2.04
C MET A 320 10.62 22.43 -2.42
N ALA A 321 11.89 22.74 -2.66
CA ALA A 321 12.30 24.05 -3.13
C ALA A 321 12.62 24.06 -4.63
N ILE A 322 12.24 25.14 -5.30
CA ILE A 322 12.60 25.48 -6.68
C ILE A 322 12.97 26.96 -6.71
N LYS A 323 14.15 27.29 -7.23
CA LYS A 323 14.80 28.60 -7.18
C LYS A 323 14.76 29.23 -5.79
N GLY A 324 15.06 28.43 -4.77
CA GLY A 324 14.98 28.84 -3.37
C GLY A 324 13.58 29.13 -2.84
N GLN A 325 12.52 28.92 -3.62
CA GLN A 325 11.11 29.07 -3.18
C GLN A 325 10.57 27.72 -2.74
N ILE A 326 10.00 27.66 -1.54
CA ILE A 326 9.52 26.41 -0.93
C ILE A 326 8.02 26.26 -1.17
N TYR A 327 7.63 25.10 -1.70
CA TYR A 327 6.25 24.74 -2.00
C TYR A 327 5.79 23.55 -1.17
N ASP A 328 4.53 23.57 -0.72
CA ASP A 328 3.88 22.40 -0.15
C ASP A 328 3.31 21.53 -1.27
N VAL A 329 3.97 20.40 -1.51
CA VAL A 329 3.60 19.41 -2.54
C VAL A 329 2.82 18.23 -1.94
N SER A 330 2.30 18.36 -0.72
CA SER A 330 1.57 17.28 -0.03
C SER A 330 0.35 16.79 -0.79
N SER A 331 -0.33 17.67 -1.54
CA SER A 331 -1.46 17.30 -2.42
C SER A 331 -1.05 16.33 -3.53
N SER A 332 0.25 16.26 -3.83
CA SER A 332 0.86 15.37 -4.82
C SER A 332 1.86 14.40 -4.17
N ARG A 333 1.64 14.02 -2.91
CA ARG A 333 2.49 13.07 -2.15
C ARG A 333 2.73 11.73 -2.85
N MET A 334 1.83 11.28 -3.71
CA MET A 334 2.05 10.07 -4.51
C MET A 334 3.27 10.18 -5.46
N PHE A 335 3.65 11.40 -5.85
CA PHE A 335 4.77 11.68 -6.75
C PHE A 335 6.01 12.13 -5.99
N TYR A 336 5.84 13.04 -5.02
CA TYR A 336 6.95 13.67 -4.29
C TYR A 336 7.21 13.04 -2.92
N GLY A 337 6.30 12.21 -2.39
CA GLY A 337 6.52 11.51 -1.13
C GLY A 337 7.54 10.38 -1.25
N ALA A 338 7.94 9.80 -0.11
CA ALA A 338 8.90 8.70 -0.09
C ALA A 338 8.42 7.52 -0.97
N GLY A 339 9.26 7.10 -1.92
CA GLY A 339 8.95 6.05 -2.91
C GLY A 339 8.12 6.51 -4.10
N GLY A 340 7.80 7.81 -4.22
CA GLY A 340 7.19 8.41 -5.41
C GLY A 340 8.21 8.67 -6.52
N THR A 341 7.74 8.88 -7.75
CA THR A 341 8.59 9.07 -8.95
C THR A 341 9.60 10.21 -8.82
N TYR A 342 9.26 11.27 -8.10
CA TYR A 342 10.12 12.42 -7.82
C TYR A 342 10.44 12.54 -6.33
N GLY A 343 10.35 11.43 -5.58
CA GLY A 343 10.55 11.42 -4.13
C GLY A 343 11.93 11.90 -3.70
N GLU A 344 12.95 11.68 -4.53
CA GLU A 344 14.33 12.10 -4.25
C GLU A 344 14.52 13.62 -4.24
N TRP A 345 13.61 14.37 -4.87
CA TRP A 345 13.63 15.82 -4.94
C TRP A 345 13.05 16.49 -3.68
N SER A 346 12.19 15.78 -2.95
CA SER A 346 11.56 16.30 -1.74
C SER A 346 12.55 16.52 -0.61
N GLY A 347 12.30 17.59 0.15
CA GLY A 347 13.18 18.05 1.21
C GLY A 347 14.46 18.73 0.71
N LYS A 348 14.57 19.04 -0.59
CA LYS A 348 15.75 19.68 -1.18
C LYS A 348 15.34 20.84 -2.07
N ASP A 349 16.31 21.69 -2.41
CA ASP A 349 16.20 22.57 -3.57
C ASP A 349 16.54 21.76 -4.81
N ALA A 350 15.51 21.46 -5.60
CA ALA A 350 15.60 20.58 -6.76
C ALA A 350 15.83 21.35 -8.06
N SER A 351 16.23 22.62 -8.00
CA SER A 351 16.33 23.48 -9.19
C SER A 351 17.20 22.89 -10.29
N ARG A 352 18.42 22.43 -9.95
CA ARG A 352 19.33 21.85 -10.94
C ARG A 352 18.82 20.51 -11.45
N ALA A 353 18.31 19.66 -10.57
CA ALA A 353 17.72 18.37 -10.93
C ALA A 353 16.54 18.53 -11.88
N ILE A 354 15.68 19.52 -11.66
CA ILE A 354 14.55 19.82 -12.54
C ILE A 354 15.03 20.33 -13.90
N ALA A 355 16.00 21.25 -13.90
CA ALA A 355 16.57 21.79 -15.14
C ALA A 355 17.15 20.69 -16.05
N LYS A 356 17.76 19.67 -15.44
CA LYS A 356 18.38 18.53 -16.14
C LYS A 356 17.47 17.31 -16.28
N LEU A 357 16.28 17.32 -15.65
CA LEU A 357 15.44 16.14 -15.42
C LEU A 357 16.23 14.95 -14.84
N SER A 358 17.07 15.24 -13.85
CA SER A 358 18.02 14.32 -13.23
C SER A 358 17.54 13.81 -11.86
N PHE A 359 17.98 12.60 -11.51
CA PHE A 359 17.75 11.97 -10.20
C PHE A 359 19.06 11.71 -9.45
N GLU A 360 20.19 12.12 -10.03
CA GLU A 360 21.52 11.92 -9.43
C GLU A 360 21.72 12.85 -8.24
N GLU A 361 22.33 12.35 -7.17
CA GLU A 361 22.51 13.09 -5.91
C GLU A 361 23.26 14.41 -6.09
N GLU A 362 24.22 14.44 -7.02
CA GLU A 362 25.02 15.61 -7.39
C GLU A 362 24.20 16.74 -8.03
N ASP A 363 23.01 16.44 -8.59
CA ASP A 363 22.14 17.43 -9.21
C ASP A 363 21.03 17.92 -8.26
N LEU A 364 20.88 17.34 -7.06
CA LEU A 364 19.82 17.69 -6.09
C LEU A 364 20.18 18.91 -5.24
N ASN A 365 20.42 20.03 -5.91
CA ASN A 365 20.79 21.30 -5.29
C ASN A 365 20.29 22.53 -6.09
N SER A 366 20.55 23.70 -5.52
CA SER A 366 20.22 25.01 -6.07
C SER A 366 21.21 25.54 -7.12
N ASP A 367 22.30 24.82 -7.43
CA ASP A 367 23.38 25.34 -8.28
C ASP A 367 23.03 25.26 -9.78
N LEU A 368 22.73 26.42 -10.36
CA LEU A 368 22.42 26.56 -11.79
C LEU A 368 23.66 26.80 -12.67
N THR A 369 24.87 26.79 -12.09
CA THR A 369 26.08 27.01 -12.88
C THR A 369 26.31 25.92 -13.92
N GLY A 370 26.73 26.34 -15.11
CA GLY A 370 27.01 25.44 -16.23
C GLY A 370 25.78 24.88 -16.96
N LEU A 371 24.56 25.27 -16.58
CA LEU A 371 23.34 24.88 -17.31
C LEU A 371 23.19 25.68 -18.60
N GLY A 372 22.77 24.99 -19.66
CA GLY A 372 22.46 25.58 -20.95
C GLY A 372 21.10 26.28 -20.97
N LYS A 373 20.86 27.07 -22.03
CA LYS A 373 19.61 27.82 -22.21
C LYS A 373 18.35 26.94 -22.13
N ILE A 374 18.38 25.76 -22.75
CA ILE A 374 17.24 24.82 -22.77
C ILE A 374 16.94 24.29 -21.35
N GLU A 375 17.96 24.01 -20.55
CA GLU A 375 17.81 23.50 -19.18
C GLU A 375 17.24 24.59 -18.26
N LEU A 376 17.69 25.83 -18.44
CA LEU A 376 17.16 26.99 -17.72
C LEU A 376 15.70 27.30 -18.11
N GLU A 377 15.36 27.22 -19.40
CA GLU A 377 13.98 27.35 -19.88
C GLU A 377 13.08 26.25 -19.30
N ALA A 378 13.55 25.01 -19.25
CA ALA A 378 12.83 23.92 -18.58
C ALA A 378 12.59 24.22 -17.10
N LEU A 379 13.60 24.71 -16.38
CA LEU A 379 13.43 25.11 -14.97
C LEU A 379 12.41 26.25 -14.80
N ASP A 380 12.40 27.24 -15.69
CA ASP A 380 11.43 28.34 -15.68
C ASP A 380 9.99 27.82 -15.84
N ASP A 381 9.77 26.90 -16.79
CA ASP A 381 8.47 26.27 -17.02
C ASP A 381 7.97 25.50 -15.79
N TRP A 382 8.86 24.75 -15.15
CA TRP A 382 8.56 24.03 -13.93
C TRP A 382 8.25 24.97 -12.76
N GLU A 383 8.98 26.08 -12.61
CA GLU A 383 8.69 27.09 -11.57
C GLU A 383 7.29 27.69 -11.76
N ILE A 384 6.91 28.04 -12.99
CA ILE A 384 5.58 28.57 -13.32
C ILE A 384 4.49 27.57 -12.96
N MET A 385 4.67 26.30 -13.34
CA MET A 385 3.77 25.22 -12.97
C MET A 385 3.63 25.09 -11.46
N PHE A 386 4.75 25.14 -10.72
CA PHE A 386 4.74 25.03 -9.27
C PHE A 386 4.00 26.19 -8.60
N ARG A 387 4.24 27.43 -9.05
CA ARG A 387 3.53 28.63 -8.57
C ARG A 387 2.02 28.55 -8.78
N SER A 388 1.57 27.95 -9.89
CA SER A 388 0.14 27.83 -10.20
C SER A 388 -0.56 26.68 -9.47
N LYS A 389 0.17 25.60 -9.15
CA LYS A 389 -0.41 24.35 -8.64
C LYS A 389 -0.25 24.18 -7.13
N TYR A 390 0.85 24.65 -6.56
CA TYR A 390 1.20 24.41 -5.17
C TYR A 390 1.28 25.71 -4.39
N VAL A 391 0.97 25.61 -3.11
CA VAL A 391 1.04 26.75 -2.21
C VAL A 391 2.51 27.00 -1.87
N LYS A 392 2.99 28.21 -2.14
CA LYS A 392 4.28 28.68 -1.62
C LYS A 392 4.17 28.86 -0.11
N VAL A 393 5.05 28.21 0.64
CA VAL A 393 5.04 28.22 2.11
C VAL A 393 6.22 28.99 2.73
N GLY A 394 7.33 29.17 1.99
CA GLY A 394 8.50 29.89 2.46
C GLY A 394 9.59 30.03 1.39
N SER A 395 10.79 30.44 1.81
CA SER A 395 12.00 30.46 0.97
C SER A 395 13.21 29.90 1.73
N ILE A 396 14.23 29.45 1.00
CA ILE A 396 15.50 29.02 1.59
C ILE A 396 16.23 30.25 2.17
N LYS A 397 16.66 30.17 3.43
CA LYS A 397 17.52 31.16 4.07
C LYS A 397 18.92 31.05 3.47
N ASP A 398 19.42 32.16 2.91
CA ASP A 398 20.72 32.28 2.24
C ASP A 398 20.90 31.34 1.03
N PRO A 399 20.15 31.58 -0.07
CA PRO A 399 20.28 30.76 -1.27
C PRO A 399 21.70 30.89 -1.86
N LYS A 400 22.37 29.75 -2.03
CA LYS A 400 23.65 29.69 -2.72
C LYS A 400 23.41 30.02 -4.20
N ASN A 401 23.63 31.28 -4.57
CA ASN A 401 23.62 31.81 -5.94
C ASN A 401 22.26 31.83 -6.67
N VAL A 402 21.46 32.89 -6.48
CA VAL A 402 20.48 33.31 -7.48
C VAL A 402 21.00 34.57 -8.19
N PHE A 403 21.78 34.38 -9.26
CA PHE A 403 22.03 35.47 -10.21
C PHE A 403 20.81 35.57 -11.13
N PHE A 404 19.99 36.62 -10.94
CA PHE A 404 19.03 37.04 -11.95
C PHE A 404 19.83 37.60 -13.15
N ILE A 405 19.88 36.85 -14.26
CA ILE A 405 20.28 37.43 -15.54
C ILE A 405 19.08 38.28 -16.01
N LYS A 406 19.33 39.58 -16.18
CA LYS A 406 18.35 40.57 -16.66
C LYS A 406 17.95 40.36 -18.10
#